data_AF-A0AA40A1G6-F1
#
_entry.id   AF-A0AA40A1G6-F1
#
_cell.length_a   1.000
_cell.length_b   1.000
_cell.length_c   1.000
_cell.angle_alpha   90.00
_cell.angle_beta   90.00
_cell.angle_gamma   90.00
#
_symmetry.space_group_name_H-M   'P 1'
#
loop_
_entity.id
_entity.type
_entity.pdbx_description
1 polymer ?
#
loop_
_entity_poly.entity_id
_entity_poly.type
_entity_poly.pdbx_seq_one_letter_code
_entity_poly.pdbx_strand_id
1 'polypeptide(L)'
;MSTRPLLIGPPTGPEPPYPLLMEGTVISGFGRGSKELGIPTANLPVDASLTPWIAAIPSGVYFGWASLLLDTSHPDAGPFAPSPYSLFPMVMSIGYNPFYKNTVRSAEVHILHKFGADFYGAPMRLLLAGFIREELDYTGLEALIADINFDCDVARASLARPAWRPKGLGGQGDEGTLDCSWLIPLSTEVEEKRDERDAKA
;
A
#
# COMPACT_ATOMS: atom_id res chain seq x y z
N MET A 1 -1.86 -11.92 25.29
CA MET A 1 -2.43 -10.65 24.78
C MET A 1 -1.27 -9.86 24.21
N SER A 2 -1.34 -9.45 22.95
CA SER A 2 -0.25 -8.73 22.28
C SER A 2 0.01 -7.41 23.01
N THR A 3 1.26 -7.18 23.42
CA THR A 3 1.73 -5.94 24.08
C THR A 3 2.02 -4.82 23.07
N ARG A 4 1.75 -5.07 21.79
CA ARG A 4 2.04 -4.16 20.69
C ARG A 4 1.08 -2.97 20.72
N PRO A 5 1.56 -1.73 20.48
CA PRO A 5 0.70 -0.55 20.50
C PRO A 5 -0.27 -0.55 19.31
N LEU A 6 -1.49 -0.05 19.52
CA LEU A 6 -2.50 0.11 18.46
C LEU A 6 -2.25 1.37 17.60
N LEU A 7 -1.53 2.36 18.13
CA LEU A 7 -1.21 3.60 17.43
C LEU A 7 0.30 3.71 17.24
N ILE A 8 0.73 4.04 16.02
CA ILE A 8 2.13 4.25 15.66
C ILE A 8 2.40 5.73 15.42
N GLY A 9 3.55 6.22 15.88
CA GLY A 9 4.00 7.59 15.62
C GLY A 9 3.19 8.67 16.34
N PRO A 10 3.63 9.94 16.25
CA PRO A 10 3.05 11.03 17.03
C PRO A 10 1.67 11.46 16.51
N PRO A 11 0.88 12.19 17.31
CA PRO A 11 -0.41 12.72 16.87
C PRO A 11 -0.29 13.76 15.75
N THR A 12 0.89 14.34 15.55
CA THR A 12 1.19 15.40 14.57
C THR A 12 1.41 14.91 13.15
N GLY A 13 1.45 13.59 12.91
CA GLY A 13 1.62 13.00 11.58
C GLY A 13 2.88 12.14 11.46
N PRO A 14 3.16 11.61 10.24
CA PRO A 14 4.41 10.93 9.95
C PRO A 14 5.64 11.82 10.20
N GLU A 15 6.72 11.24 10.70
CA GLU A 15 8.02 11.89 10.88
C GLU A 15 9.06 11.28 9.94
N PRO A 16 10.15 12.01 9.59
CA PRO A 16 11.23 11.48 8.78
C PRO A 16 11.72 10.10 9.28
N PRO A 17 11.92 9.11 8.39
CA PRO A 17 12.02 9.27 6.92
C PRO A 17 10.69 9.23 6.17
N TYR A 18 9.54 9.19 6.85
CA TYR A 18 8.22 9.14 6.23
C TYR A 18 7.71 10.55 5.85
N PRO A 19 6.86 10.69 4.82
CA PRO A 19 6.36 9.62 3.96
C PRO A 19 7.39 9.10 2.95
N LEU A 20 7.37 7.78 2.71
CA LEU A 20 8.15 7.16 1.64
C LEU A 20 7.24 6.80 0.47
N LEU A 21 7.68 7.12 -0.75
CA LEU A 21 6.88 6.98 -1.96
C LEU A 21 7.39 5.81 -2.80
N MET A 22 6.47 5.02 -3.34
CA MET A 22 6.76 3.91 -4.25
C MET A 22 5.67 3.83 -5.32
N GLU A 23 6.04 3.53 -6.56
CA GLU A 23 5.08 3.24 -7.63
C GLU A 23 5.47 1.98 -8.40
N GLY A 24 4.48 1.38 -9.05
CA GLY A 24 4.70 0.24 -9.94
C GLY A 24 3.39 -0.38 -10.42
N THR A 25 3.52 -1.32 -11.32
CA THR A 25 2.40 -2.12 -11.83
C THR A 25 2.20 -3.34 -10.95
N VAL A 26 0.96 -3.65 -10.57
CA VAL A 26 0.65 -4.84 -9.77
C VAL A 26 0.98 -6.11 -10.57
N ILE A 27 1.85 -6.95 -10.02
CA ILE A 27 2.27 -8.22 -10.61
C ILE A 27 1.77 -9.41 -9.79
N SER A 28 1.71 -10.57 -10.42
CA SER A 28 1.47 -11.84 -9.72
C SER A 28 2.65 -12.18 -8.83
N GLY A 29 2.36 -12.53 -7.57
CA GLY A 29 3.33 -13.13 -6.67
C GLY A 29 3.52 -14.63 -6.93
N PHE A 30 4.07 -15.33 -5.96
CA PHE A 30 4.39 -16.77 -6.06
C PHE A 30 3.25 -17.69 -5.57
N GLY A 31 2.02 -17.19 -5.50
CA GLY A 31 0.84 -18.00 -5.15
C GLY A 31 0.91 -18.66 -3.78
N ARG A 32 1.54 -18.04 -2.78
CA ARG A 32 1.76 -18.61 -1.42
C ARG A 32 0.50 -18.65 -0.53
N GLY A 33 -0.69 -18.69 -1.12
CA GLY A 33 -1.94 -18.89 -0.39
C GLY A 33 -2.49 -17.65 0.35
N SER A 34 -1.89 -16.46 0.25
CA SER A 34 -2.37 -15.26 0.97
C SER A 34 -3.85 -14.95 0.73
N LYS A 35 -4.34 -15.21 -0.49
CA LYS A 35 -5.77 -15.13 -0.85
C LYS A 35 -6.65 -16.15 -0.11
N GLU A 36 -6.16 -17.38 0.07
CA GLU A 36 -6.85 -18.44 0.83
C GLU A 36 -6.88 -18.14 2.34
N LEU A 37 -5.89 -17.36 2.83
CA LEU A 37 -5.85 -16.87 4.21
C LEU A 37 -6.76 -15.65 4.45
N GLY A 38 -7.44 -15.16 3.41
CA GLY A 38 -8.28 -13.96 3.49
C GLY A 38 -7.49 -12.64 3.49
N ILE A 39 -6.20 -12.67 3.19
CA ILE A 39 -5.28 -11.52 3.24
C ILE A 39 -4.56 -11.41 1.88
N PRO A 40 -5.26 -11.13 0.77
CA PRO A 40 -4.65 -11.07 -0.56
C PRO A 40 -3.59 -9.96 -0.63
N THR A 41 -2.42 -10.26 -1.19
CA THR A 41 -1.31 -9.31 -1.34
C THR A 41 -1.03 -9.00 -2.82
N ALA A 42 -0.99 -7.71 -3.16
CA ALA A 42 -0.49 -7.21 -4.42
C ALA A 42 1.04 -7.11 -4.36
N ASN A 43 1.74 -7.67 -5.35
CA ASN A 43 3.19 -7.56 -5.43
C ASN A 43 3.55 -6.38 -6.33
N LEU A 44 4.57 -5.61 -5.96
CA LEU A 44 5.17 -4.60 -6.84
C LEU A 44 6.61 -4.97 -7.20
N PRO A 45 7.06 -4.63 -8.42
CA PRO A 45 8.48 -4.76 -8.77
C PRO A 45 9.31 -3.83 -7.88
N VAL A 46 10.41 -4.36 -7.34
CA VAL A 46 11.39 -3.56 -6.63
C VAL A 46 12.46 -3.10 -7.62
N ASP A 47 12.32 -1.85 -8.06
CA ASP A 47 13.31 -1.17 -8.91
C ASP A 47 14.05 -0.12 -8.09
N ALA A 48 15.36 -0.31 -7.89
CA ALA A 48 16.19 0.61 -7.12
C ALA A 48 16.37 1.99 -7.78
N SER A 49 16.12 2.10 -9.09
CA SER A 49 16.15 3.39 -9.79
C SER A 49 14.92 4.25 -9.46
N LEU A 50 13.77 3.61 -9.21
CA LEU A 50 12.52 4.28 -8.85
C LEU A 50 12.31 4.37 -7.34
N THR A 51 12.78 3.36 -6.60
CA THR A 51 12.57 3.22 -5.15
C THR A 51 13.91 3.02 -4.42
N PRO A 52 14.87 3.97 -4.48
CA PRO A 52 16.22 3.77 -3.96
C PRO A 52 16.27 3.55 -2.44
N TRP A 53 15.34 4.12 -1.69
CA TRP A 53 15.27 4.00 -0.24
C TRP A 53 14.99 2.56 0.23
N ILE A 54 14.39 1.71 -0.60
CA ILE A 54 13.96 0.36 -0.20
C ILE A 54 15.13 -0.54 0.16
N ALA A 55 16.33 -0.24 -0.36
CA ALA A 55 17.55 -0.97 -0.04
C ALA A 55 18.08 -0.66 1.37
N ALA A 56 17.78 0.53 1.91
CA ALA A 56 18.33 1.02 3.18
C ALA A 56 17.37 0.88 4.36
N ILE A 57 16.07 0.70 4.11
CA ILE A 57 15.07 0.61 5.16
C ILE A 57 15.03 -0.80 5.79
N PRO A 58 14.64 -0.96 7.08
CA PRO A 58 14.50 -2.29 7.68
C PRO A 58 13.55 -3.22 6.90
N SER A 59 13.69 -4.53 7.08
CA SER A 59 12.60 -5.45 6.72
C SER A 59 11.51 -5.41 7.80
N GLY A 60 10.27 -5.64 7.39
CA GLY A 60 9.13 -5.72 8.29
C GLY A 60 7.84 -5.20 7.67
N VAL A 61 6.90 -4.84 8.54
CA VAL A 61 5.57 -4.39 8.16
C VAL A 61 5.47 -2.88 8.30
N TYR A 62 5.00 -2.25 7.23
CA TYR A 62 4.73 -0.83 7.10
C TYR A 62 3.24 -0.61 6.87
N PHE A 63 2.78 0.63 7.01
CA PHE A 63 1.41 1.02 6.70
C PHE A 63 1.37 2.37 6.01
N GLY A 64 0.25 2.66 5.37
CA GLY A 64 0.01 3.94 4.75
C GLY A 64 -1.16 3.91 3.79
N TRP A 65 -1.01 4.62 2.67
CA TRP A 65 -2.05 4.78 1.67
C TRP A 65 -1.61 4.21 0.33
N ALA A 66 -2.52 3.49 -0.31
CA ALA A 66 -2.39 3.01 -1.68
C ALA A 66 -3.36 3.76 -2.58
N SER A 67 -2.88 4.10 -3.77
CA SER A 67 -3.67 4.64 -4.87
C SER A 67 -3.66 3.64 -6.00
N LEU A 68 -4.85 3.34 -6.52
CA LEU A 68 -5.06 2.39 -7.59
C LEU A 68 -5.78 3.05 -8.76
N LEU A 69 -5.23 2.87 -9.96
CA LEU A 69 -5.97 3.09 -11.20
C LEU A 69 -6.61 1.77 -11.63
N LEU A 70 -7.88 1.59 -11.30
CA LEU A 70 -8.65 0.42 -11.70
C LEU A 70 -9.20 0.61 -13.12
N ASP A 71 -9.30 -0.49 -13.86
CA ASP A 71 -9.99 -0.49 -15.14
C ASP A 71 -11.46 -0.08 -14.94
N THR A 72 -12.02 0.69 -15.87
CA THR A 72 -13.42 1.12 -15.83
C THR A 72 -14.43 -0.04 -15.75
N SER A 73 -14.07 -1.24 -16.22
CA SER A 73 -14.89 -2.45 -16.12
C SER A 73 -14.77 -3.17 -14.76
N HIS A 74 -13.84 -2.75 -13.90
CA HIS A 74 -13.65 -3.36 -12.59
C HIS A 74 -14.85 -3.03 -11.68
N PRO A 75 -15.40 -3.99 -10.91
CA PRO A 75 -16.59 -3.76 -10.08
C PRO A 75 -16.41 -2.67 -9.01
N ASP A 76 -15.18 -2.47 -8.54
CA ASP A 76 -14.81 -1.41 -7.60
C ASP A 76 -14.31 -0.11 -8.25
N ALA A 77 -14.39 0.03 -9.58
CA ALA A 77 -14.08 1.30 -10.23
C ALA A 77 -15.12 2.36 -9.85
N GLY A 78 -14.70 3.40 -9.13
CA GLY A 78 -15.58 4.47 -8.68
C GLY A 78 -16.07 5.36 -9.84
N PRO A 79 -17.19 6.10 -9.67
CA PRO A 79 -17.63 7.08 -10.65
C PRO A 79 -16.58 8.20 -10.74
N PHE A 80 -15.94 8.30 -11.90
CA PHE A 80 -14.81 9.16 -12.18
C PHE A 80 -15.15 10.66 -12.06
N ALA A 81 -14.89 11.28 -10.89
CA ALA A 81 -14.56 12.70 -10.76
C ALA A 81 -14.08 13.04 -9.33
N PRO A 82 -13.04 13.88 -9.15
CA PRO A 82 -12.22 14.49 -10.20
C PRO A 82 -11.05 13.61 -10.68
N SER A 83 -10.87 12.40 -10.13
CA SER A 83 -9.75 11.51 -10.48
C SER A 83 -10.19 10.06 -10.68
N PRO A 84 -9.56 9.31 -11.61
CA PRO A 84 -9.76 7.87 -11.75
C PRO A 84 -9.04 7.02 -10.71
N TYR A 85 -8.23 7.64 -9.86
CA TYR A 85 -7.53 6.95 -8.81
C TYR A 85 -8.40 6.79 -7.56
N SER A 86 -8.45 5.57 -7.05
CA SER A 86 -9.09 5.26 -5.78
C SER A 86 -8.04 5.10 -4.69
N LEU A 87 -8.25 5.78 -3.56
CA LEU A 87 -7.36 5.74 -2.40
C LEU A 87 -7.86 4.77 -1.33
N PHE A 88 -6.96 3.94 -0.82
CA PHE A 88 -7.27 2.96 0.20
C PHE A 88 -6.17 2.93 1.27
N PRO A 89 -6.51 2.69 2.55
CA PRO A 89 -5.50 2.32 3.53
C PRO A 89 -4.85 0.99 3.14
N MET A 90 -3.60 0.79 3.53
CA MET A 90 -2.85 -0.44 3.25
C MET A 90 -1.88 -0.79 4.38
N VAL A 91 -1.52 -2.07 4.44
CA VAL A 91 -0.29 -2.55 5.09
C VAL A 91 0.63 -3.14 4.03
N MET A 92 1.93 -3.08 4.26
CA MET A 92 2.94 -3.52 3.32
C MET A 92 4.03 -4.31 4.02
N SER A 93 4.32 -5.50 3.54
CA SER A 93 5.49 -6.28 3.94
C SER A 93 6.65 -5.96 3.01
N ILE A 94 7.77 -5.53 3.57
CA ILE A 94 9.06 -5.39 2.87
C ILE A 94 10.03 -6.39 3.46
N GLY A 95 10.60 -7.23 2.61
CA GLY A 95 11.50 -8.30 3.04
C GLY A 95 12.41 -8.75 1.92
N TYR A 96 12.94 -9.96 2.04
CA TYR A 96 13.73 -10.59 0.99
C TYR A 96 13.02 -11.82 0.45
N ASN A 97 13.13 -12.03 -0.87
CA ASN A 97 12.51 -13.16 -1.53
C ASN A 97 13.34 -14.45 -1.36
N PRO A 98 12.81 -15.50 -0.69
CA PRO A 98 13.52 -16.76 -0.49
C PRO A 98 13.84 -17.51 -1.79
N PHE A 99 13.03 -17.35 -2.84
CA PHE A 99 13.26 -18.01 -4.13
C PHE A 99 14.55 -17.51 -4.82
N TYR A 100 14.92 -16.25 -4.58
CA TYR A 100 16.17 -15.67 -5.06
C TYR A 100 17.27 -15.71 -4.00
N LYS A 101 17.27 -16.72 -3.12
CA LYS A 101 18.26 -16.88 -2.05
C LYS A 101 18.38 -15.63 -1.16
N ASN A 102 17.27 -14.91 -0.96
CA ASN A 102 17.20 -13.66 -0.20
C ASN A 102 18.14 -12.56 -0.69
N THR A 103 18.48 -12.52 -1.98
CA THR A 103 19.30 -11.43 -2.55
C THR A 103 18.48 -10.29 -3.15
N VAL A 104 17.18 -10.51 -3.38
CA VAL A 104 16.26 -9.56 -3.99
C VAL A 104 15.20 -9.15 -2.97
N ARG A 105 15.00 -7.83 -2.81
CA ARG A 105 13.94 -7.27 -1.95
C ARG A 105 12.56 -7.60 -2.53
N SER A 106 11.59 -7.86 -1.67
CA SER A 106 10.18 -8.03 -2.04
C SER A 106 9.33 -6.95 -1.38
N ALA A 107 8.29 -6.53 -2.09
CA ALA A 107 7.33 -5.52 -1.69
C ALA A 107 5.90 -6.07 -1.92
N GLU A 108 5.22 -6.42 -0.83
CA GLU A 108 3.89 -7.02 -0.85
C GLU A 108 2.89 -6.15 -0.10
N VAL A 109 1.84 -5.71 -0.76
CA VAL A 109 0.84 -4.78 -0.21
C VAL A 109 -0.48 -5.49 -0.01
N HIS A 110 -1.00 -5.48 1.21
CA HIS A 110 -2.39 -5.82 1.48
C HIS A 110 -3.20 -4.54 1.60
N ILE A 111 -4.12 -4.33 0.65
CA ILE A 111 -5.04 -3.19 0.69
C ILE A 111 -6.17 -3.52 1.63
N LEU A 112 -6.50 -2.58 2.51
CA LEU A 112 -7.47 -2.72 3.57
C LEU A 112 -8.92 -2.51 3.06
N HIS A 113 -9.21 -3.05 1.87
CA HIS A 113 -10.49 -3.02 1.15
C HIS A 113 -10.79 -4.40 0.56
N LYS A 114 -12.06 -4.79 0.56
CA LYS A 114 -12.50 -6.07 -0.02
C LYS A 114 -12.93 -5.85 -1.48
N PHE A 115 -12.04 -6.15 -2.41
CA PHE A 115 -12.33 -6.06 -3.84
C PHE A 115 -13.24 -7.19 -4.33
N GLY A 116 -14.09 -6.87 -5.31
CA GLY A 116 -14.94 -7.82 -6.01
C GLY A 116 -14.21 -8.61 -7.11
N ALA A 117 -13.03 -8.16 -7.53
CA ALA A 117 -12.20 -8.83 -8.54
C ALA A 117 -10.69 -8.56 -8.30
N ASP A 118 -9.84 -9.30 -9.01
CA ASP A 118 -8.40 -9.08 -9.01
C ASP A 118 -8.04 -7.87 -9.91
N PHE A 119 -6.95 -7.18 -9.60
CA PHE A 119 -6.51 -5.95 -10.28
C PHE A 119 -5.04 -6.05 -10.76
N TYR A 120 -4.62 -7.23 -11.22
CA TYR A 120 -3.29 -7.39 -11.83
C TYR A 120 -3.11 -6.46 -13.04
N GLY A 121 -1.92 -5.91 -13.21
CA GLY A 121 -1.65 -4.91 -14.26
C GLY A 121 -2.11 -3.49 -13.92
N ALA A 122 -2.87 -3.29 -12.84
CA ALA A 122 -3.25 -1.95 -12.41
C ALA A 122 -2.02 -1.13 -11.97
N PRO A 123 -1.88 0.13 -12.43
CA PRO A 123 -0.91 1.06 -11.87
C PRO A 123 -1.24 1.37 -10.40
N MET A 124 -0.23 1.25 -9.54
CA MET A 124 -0.34 1.51 -8.11
C MET A 124 0.71 2.55 -7.67
N ARG A 125 0.29 3.50 -6.84
CA ARG A 125 1.17 4.39 -6.08
C ARG A 125 0.97 4.17 -4.59
N LEU A 126 2.04 4.25 -3.82
CA LEU A 126 2.06 4.00 -2.38
C LEU A 126 2.72 5.16 -1.65
N LEU A 127 2.17 5.48 -0.50
CA LEU A 127 2.74 6.39 0.49
C LEU A 127 2.81 5.62 1.79
N LEU A 128 4.01 5.22 2.20
CA LEU A 128 4.26 4.58 3.48
C LEU A 128 4.37 5.69 4.54
N ALA A 129 3.47 5.64 5.51
CA ALA A 129 3.35 6.64 6.58
C ALA A 129 4.15 6.24 7.84
N GLY A 130 4.49 4.95 8.00
CA GLY A 130 5.25 4.50 9.15
C GLY A 130 5.55 2.99 9.15
N PHE A 131 6.31 2.58 10.16
CA PHE A 131 6.70 1.18 10.43
C PHE A 131 5.92 0.62 11.61
N ILE A 132 5.35 -0.57 11.46
CA ILE A 132 4.59 -1.25 12.50
C ILE A 132 5.50 -2.15 13.34
N ARG A 133 6.26 -3.04 12.69
CA ARG A 133 7.08 -4.07 13.35
C ARG A 133 8.07 -4.72 12.40
N GLU A 134 9.09 -5.36 12.97
CA GLU A 134 10.02 -6.23 12.25
C GLU A 134 9.32 -7.50 11.70
N GLU A 135 10.01 -8.21 10.82
CA GLU A 135 9.63 -9.56 10.40
C GLU A 135 9.61 -10.48 11.64
N LEU A 136 8.61 -11.36 11.71
CA LEU A 136 8.46 -12.31 12.81
C LEU A 136 8.46 -13.72 12.23
N ASP A 137 9.13 -14.63 12.94
CA ASP A 137 9.08 -16.06 12.63
C ASP A 137 7.84 -16.70 13.25
N TYR A 138 7.10 -17.45 12.44
CA TYR A 138 5.89 -18.13 12.89
C TYR A 138 6.05 -19.64 12.78
N THR A 139 5.73 -20.34 13.86
CA THR A 139 5.69 -21.81 13.89
C THR A 139 4.32 -22.36 13.46
N GLY A 140 3.32 -21.50 13.25
CA GLY A 140 1.96 -21.89 12.86
C GLY A 140 1.20 -20.78 12.15
N LEU A 141 0.30 -21.19 11.25
CA LEU A 141 -0.46 -20.30 10.37
C LEU A 141 -1.41 -19.35 11.14
N GLU A 142 -2.03 -19.83 12.21
CA GLU A 142 -2.97 -19.03 13.01
C GLU A 142 -2.28 -17.82 13.66
N ALA A 143 -1.05 -18.00 14.16
CA ALA A 143 -0.28 -16.91 14.74
C ALA A 143 0.08 -15.84 13.70
N LEU A 144 0.46 -16.27 12.49
CA LEU A 144 0.71 -15.36 11.36
C LEU A 144 -0.54 -14.55 11.01
N ILE A 145 -1.69 -15.20 10.87
CA ILE A 145 -2.97 -14.53 10.55
C ILE A 145 -3.34 -13.54 11.65
N ALA A 146 -3.20 -13.94 12.92
CA ALA A 146 -3.52 -13.09 14.05
C ALA A 146 -2.66 -11.81 14.06
N ASP A 147 -1.36 -11.92 13.79
CA ASP A 147 -0.49 -10.75 13.75
C ASP A 147 -0.75 -9.86 12.53
N ILE A 148 -1.06 -10.42 11.35
CA ILE A 148 -1.43 -9.61 10.18
C ILE A 148 -2.75 -8.86 10.42
N ASN A 149 -3.74 -9.51 11.03
CA ASN A 149 -4.99 -8.82 11.38
C ASN A 149 -4.73 -7.68 12.37
N PHE A 150 -3.86 -7.90 13.36
CA PHE A 150 -3.45 -6.84 14.27
C PHE A 150 -2.69 -5.72 13.55
N ASP A 151 -1.83 -6.03 12.57
CA ASP A 151 -1.16 -5.04 11.73
C ASP A 151 -2.19 -4.16 10.97
N CYS A 152 -3.26 -4.78 10.46
CA CYS A 152 -4.35 -4.08 9.81
C CYS A 152 -5.10 -3.16 10.78
N ASP A 153 -5.38 -3.62 12.00
CA ASP A 153 -6.02 -2.81 13.04
C ASP A 153 -5.17 -1.59 13.43
N VAL A 154 -3.85 -1.79 13.56
CA VAL A 154 -2.88 -0.73 13.82
C VAL A 154 -2.90 0.31 12.69
N ALA A 155 -2.89 -0.14 11.43
CA ALA A 155 -2.95 0.75 10.28
C ALA A 155 -4.25 1.56 10.27
N ARG A 156 -5.41 0.91 10.48
CA ARG A 156 -6.71 1.59 10.55
C ARG A 156 -6.75 2.65 11.65
N ALA A 157 -6.35 2.28 12.85
CA ALA A 157 -6.37 3.18 14.00
C ALA A 157 -5.39 4.36 13.81
N SER A 158 -4.19 4.09 13.30
CA SER A 158 -3.17 5.11 13.09
C SER A 158 -3.55 6.11 11.99
N LEU A 159 -4.12 5.63 10.88
CA LEU A 159 -4.50 6.44 9.72
C LEU A 159 -5.82 7.20 9.88
N ALA A 160 -6.66 6.82 10.85
CA ALA A 160 -7.89 7.54 11.18
C ALA A 160 -7.63 8.90 11.86
N ARG A 161 -6.40 9.18 12.32
CA ARG A 161 -6.05 10.45 12.98
C ARG A 161 -5.94 11.57 11.94
N PRO A 162 -6.35 12.82 12.26
CA PRO A 162 -6.37 13.93 11.29
C PRO A 162 -5.04 14.13 10.55
N ALA A 163 -3.90 14.13 11.26
CA ALA A 163 -2.58 14.33 10.65
C ALA A 163 -2.03 13.14 9.84
N TRP A 164 -2.74 12.02 9.84
CA TRP A 164 -2.37 10.79 9.14
C TRP A 164 -3.35 10.45 8.01
N ARG A 165 -4.49 11.14 7.98
CA ARG A 165 -5.52 11.02 6.97
C ARG A 165 -5.27 11.99 5.81
N PRO A 166 -5.45 11.55 4.54
CA PRO A 166 -5.29 12.41 3.39
C PRO A 166 -6.21 13.61 3.43
N LYS A 167 -5.68 14.76 3.03
CA LYS A 167 -6.44 15.99 2.89
C LYS A 167 -7.54 15.83 1.83
N GLY A 168 -8.77 16.21 2.18
CA GLY A 168 -9.92 16.23 1.26
C GLY A 168 -10.61 14.89 1.02
N LEU A 169 -10.21 13.82 1.73
CA LEU A 169 -10.80 12.47 1.64
C LEU A 169 -11.96 12.24 2.63
N GLY A 170 -12.44 13.30 3.29
CA GLY A 170 -13.52 13.27 4.28
C GLY A 170 -14.77 13.98 3.81
N GLY A 171 -15.93 13.47 4.22
CA GLY A 171 -17.19 14.22 4.15
C GLY A 171 -17.14 15.45 5.09
N GLN A 172 -18.20 16.27 5.07
CA GLN A 172 -18.31 17.45 5.93
C GLN A 172 -17.92 17.14 7.39
N GLY A 173 -16.86 17.78 7.88
CA GLY A 173 -16.39 17.69 9.27
C GLY A 173 -15.16 16.82 9.54
N ASP A 174 -14.60 16.16 8.52
CA ASP A 174 -13.50 15.20 8.67
C ASP A 174 -12.27 15.64 7.84
N GLU A 175 -11.58 16.67 8.33
CA GLU A 175 -10.45 17.26 7.62
C GLU A 175 -9.14 16.56 7.98
N GLY A 176 -8.81 15.51 7.20
CA GLY A 176 -7.43 15.02 7.14
C GLY A 176 -6.47 16.13 6.72
N THR A 177 -5.22 16.09 7.20
CA THR A 177 -4.19 17.09 6.87
C THR A 177 -2.94 16.51 6.23
N LEU A 178 -2.85 15.19 6.07
CA LEU A 178 -1.73 14.55 5.38
C LEU A 178 -1.77 14.92 3.89
N ASP A 179 -0.67 15.46 3.37
CA ASP A 179 -0.53 15.68 1.93
C ASP A 179 -0.34 14.33 1.22
N CYS A 180 -1.29 14.01 0.36
CA CYS A 180 -1.29 12.79 -0.47
C CYS A 180 -1.45 13.14 -1.95
N SER A 181 -1.17 14.38 -2.35
CA SER A 181 -1.31 14.83 -3.73
C SER A 181 -0.53 13.96 -4.72
N TRP A 182 0.66 13.49 -4.37
CA TRP A 182 1.46 12.59 -5.21
C TRP A 182 0.77 11.26 -5.54
N LEU A 183 -0.10 10.76 -4.64
CA LEU A 183 -0.84 9.52 -4.87
C LEU A 183 -1.91 9.67 -5.95
N ILE A 184 -2.40 10.88 -6.20
CA ILE A 184 -3.44 11.17 -7.18
C ILE A 184 -2.85 12.10 -8.25
N PRO A 185 -2.22 11.55 -9.30
CA PRO A 185 -1.72 12.39 -10.39
C PRO A 185 -2.85 13.20 -11.03
N LEU A 186 -2.54 14.43 -11.42
CA LEU A 186 -3.47 15.31 -12.13
C LEU A 186 -3.77 14.72 -13.51
N SER A 187 -4.97 15.00 -14.03
CA SER A 187 -5.51 14.42 -15.27
C SER A 187 -4.59 14.57 -16.49
N THR A 188 -3.76 15.62 -16.54
CA THR A 188 -2.81 15.87 -17.63
C THR A 188 -1.70 14.83 -17.74
N GLU A 189 -1.24 14.24 -16.63
CA GLU A 189 -0.20 13.20 -16.66
C GLU A 189 -0.73 11.83 -17.14
N VAL A 190 -2.04 11.62 -16.99
CA VAL A 190 -2.71 10.35 -17.34
C VAL A 190 -2.94 10.26 -18.85
N GLU A 191 -3.31 11.38 -19.48
CA GLU A 191 -3.49 11.48 -20.93
C GLU A 191 -2.17 11.27 -21.67
N GLU A 192 -1.09 11.93 -21.25
CA GLU A 192 0.25 11.78 -21.86
C GLU A 192 0.76 10.34 -21.77
N LYS A 193 0.60 9.67 -20.62
CA LYS A 193 1.03 8.26 -20.46
C LYS A 193 0.15 7.25 -21.20
N ARG A 194 -1.12 7.58 -21.49
CA ARG A 194 -2.00 6.71 -22.29
C ARG A 194 -1.61 6.78 -23.76
N ASP A 195 -1.41 7.99 -24.26
CA ASP A 195 -1.02 8.23 -25.65
C ASP A 195 0.35 7.60 -25.98
N GLU A 196 1.32 7.64 -25.06
CA GLU A 196 2.62 6.97 -25.23
C GLU A 196 2.52 5.43 -25.25
N ARG A 197 1.54 4.86 -24.54
CA ARG A 197 1.34 3.41 -24.44
C ARG A 197 0.64 2.88 -25.69
N ASP A 198 -0.34 3.61 -26.20
CA ASP A 198 -1.05 3.31 -27.44
C ASP A 198 -0.17 3.53 -28.68
N ALA A 199 0.80 4.46 -28.63
CA ALA A 199 1.77 4.69 -29.70
C ALA A 199 2.87 3.61 -29.80
N LYS A 200 3.01 2.73 -28.80
CA LYS A 200 4.03 1.67 -28.74
C LYS A 200 3.46 0.25 -28.90
N ALA A 201 2.14 0.11 -29.05
CA ALA A 201 1.44 -1.15 -29.35
C ALA A 201 1.18 -1.29 -30.86
#